data_AF-A0AB73MUU0-F1
#
_entry.id   AF-A0AB73MUU0-F1
#
_cell.length_a   1.000
_cell.length_b   1.000
_cell.length_c   1.000
_cell.angle_alpha   90.00
_cell.angle_beta   90.00
_cell.angle_gamma   90.00
#
_symmetry.space_group_name_H-M   'P 1'
#
loop_
_entity.id
_entity.type
_entity.pdbx_description
1 polymer ?
#
loop_
_entity_poly.entity_id
_entity_poly.type
_entity_poly.pdbx_seq_one_letter_code
_entity_poly.pdbx_strand_id
1 'polypeptide(L)'
;MLTTHHRPIERQLATTWATSSATAIASRFSAEIMAHYPAFWPETVRALMVHSAQWTERLVQQFPGGRDNIERRLRHCGWGEPDLATAINSGADSLTLIAQSELQPYERNAIRRNVTARDMHLHRMPWPRDILQGLLRQDVELRVSLSYFIEPNPGERGRSDRFRYASHGLRFAVQRPTETAVQFQSRINALSREDDEAFENFEGADHRWLLGPRKRFRGSLHHDRMTCSAPELAPREHIAIFPVGGWWKSREALERFERRARYALVVSIHAPDLPSHIDLYTSVEQALQSEIQITVPIEGA
;
A
#
# COMPACT_ATOMS: atom_id res chain seq x y z
N MET A 1 10.52 18.00 -21.89
CA MET A 1 9.13 18.42 -22.12
C MET A 1 9.16 19.71 -22.96
N LEU A 2 8.19 19.93 -23.85
CA LEU A 2 8.07 21.20 -24.58
C LEU A 2 7.19 22.18 -23.80
N THR A 3 7.55 23.45 -23.83
CA THR A 3 6.78 24.58 -23.26
C THR A 3 6.78 25.75 -24.24
N THR A 4 5.97 26.78 -24.01
CA THR A 4 5.99 28.00 -24.82
C THR A 4 7.29 28.77 -24.58
N HIS A 5 7.87 29.30 -25.66
CA HIS A 5 9.06 30.15 -25.55
C HIS A 5 8.68 31.55 -25.06
N HIS A 6 9.55 32.18 -24.27
CA HIS A 6 9.32 33.54 -23.75
C HIS A 6 9.22 34.62 -24.84
N ARG A 7 9.70 34.32 -26.07
CA ARG A 7 9.53 35.14 -27.28
C ARG A 7 8.85 34.32 -28.37
N PRO A 8 7.51 34.24 -28.39
CA PRO A 8 6.77 33.35 -29.28
C PRO A 8 6.89 33.72 -30.77
N ILE A 9 7.22 34.99 -31.07
CA ILE A 9 7.43 35.49 -32.44
C ILE A 9 8.74 34.94 -33.03
N GLU A 10 9.81 34.83 -32.24
CA GLU A 10 11.11 34.31 -32.70
C GLU A 10 11.12 32.78 -32.75
N ARG A 11 10.44 32.15 -31.80
CA ARG A 11 10.37 30.70 -31.66
C ARG A 11 9.11 30.35 -30.89
N GLN A 12 8.28 29.43 -31.39
CA GLN A 12 7.02 29.09 -30.71
C GLN A 12 7.22 28.21 -29.46
N LEU A 13 8.13 27.22 -29.54
CA LEU A 13 8.31 26.19 -28.50
C LEU A 13 9.75 26.12 -28.00
N ALA A 14 9.91 25.95 -26.69
CA ALA A 14 11.18 25.74 -26.00
C ALA A 14 11.19 24.39 -25.26
N THR A 15 12.37 23.88 -24.93
CA THR A 15 12.49 22.73 -24.02
C THR A 15 12.55 23.20 -22.58
N THR A 16 11.93 22.44 -21.69
CA THR A 16 12.07 22.57 -20.24
C THR A 16 12.42 21.21 -19.63
N TRP A 17 13.14 21.26 -18.51
CA TRP A 17 13.70 20.12 -17.79
C TRP A 17 13.59 20.34 -16.27
N ALA A 18 14.22 19.46 -15.47
CA ALA A 18 14.21 19.47 -14.00
C ALA A 18 12.83 19.23 -13.35
N THR A 19 12.69 19.63 -12.08
CA THR A 19 11.59 19.23 -11.19
C THR A 19 10.24 19.77 -11.63
N SER A 20 10.15 20.98 -12.17
CA SER A 20 8.88 21.52 -12.71
C SER A 20 8.35 20.69 -13.88
N SER A 21 9.24 20.23 -14.76
CA SER A 21 8.87 19.33 -15.85
C SER A 21 8.45 17.96 -15.34
N ALA A 22 9.16 17.42 -14.33
CA ALA A 22 8.79 16.17 -13.69
C ALA A 22 7.41 16.25 -13.00
N THR A 23 7.11 17.36 -12.33
CA THR A 23 5.79 17.61 -11.73
C THR A 23 4.70 17.64 -12.79
N ALA A 24 4.90 18.34 -13.91
CA ALA A 24 3.92 18.38 -14.99
C ALA A 24 3.64 16.98 -15.59
N ILE A 25 4.68 16.16 -15.77
CA ILE A 25 4.53 14.76 -16.22
C ILE A 25 3.78 13.92 -15.18
N ALA A 26 4.12 14.05 -13.90
CA ALA A 26 3.43 13.36 -12.81
C ALA A 26 1.95 13.78 -12.71
N SER A 27 1.64 15.07 -12.88
CA SER A 27 0.25 15.58 -12.90
C SER A 27 -0.53 15.02 -14.07
N ARG A 28 0.06 14.94 -15.27
CA ARG A 28 -0.56 14.29 -16.43
C ARG A 28 -0.85 12.81 -16.12
N PHE A 29 0.12 12.10 -15.56
CA PHE A 29 -0.04 10.69 -15.19
C PHE A 29 -1.21 10.48 -14.22
N SER A 30 -1.30 11.30 -13.16
CA SER A 30 -2.44 11.26 -12.23
C SER A 30 -3.76 11.54 -12.93
N ALA A 31 -3.79 12.54 -13.83
CA ALA A 31 -4.99 12.91 -14.57
C ALA A 31 -5.44 11.81 -15.54
N GLU A 32 -4.51 11.08 -16.17
CA GLU A 32 -4.81 9.94 -17.04
C GLU A 32 -5.44 8.79 -16.24
N ILE A 33 -4.94 8.49 -15.03
CA ILE A 33 -5.60 7.52 -14.12
C ILE A 33 -6.99 7.99 -13.74
N MET A 34 -7.16 9.27 -13.37
CA MET A 34 -8.46 9.82 -12.98
C MET A 34 -9.45 9.84 -14.14
N ALA A 35 -8.99 10.06 -15.37
CA ALA A 35 -9.82 10.00 -16.57
C ALA A 35 -10.26 8.56 -16.88
N HIS A 36 -9.36 7.59 -16.72
CA HIS A 36 -9.66 6.17 -16.93
C HIS A 36 -10.57 5.59 -15.83
N TYR A 37 -10.37 6.03 -14.58
CA TYR A 37 -11.14 5.59 -13.41
C TYR A 37 -11.72 6.79 -12.63
N PRO A 38 -12.82 7.40 -13.11
CA PRO A 38 -13.37 8.62 -12.50
C PRO A 38 -13.85 8.45 -11.05
N ALA A 39 -14.15 7.22 -10.64
CA ALA A 39 -14.61 6.91 -9.28
C ALA A 39 -13.48 6.67 -8.27
N PHE A 40 -12.21 6.66 -8.70
CA PHE A 40 -11.08 6.45 -7.80
C PHE A 40 -10.81 7.69 -6.95
N TRP A 41 -10.61 7.47 -5.66
CA TRP A 41 -10.23 8.50 -4.72
C TRP A 41 -8.78 8.95 -4.96
N PRO A 42 -8.41 10.17 -4.55
CA PRO A 42 -7.03 10.65 -4.70
C PRO A 42 -6.01 9.77 -3.95
N GLU A 43 -6.40 9.11 -2.86
CA GLU A 43 -5.60 8.11 -2.15
C GLU A 43 -5.21 6.96 -3.08
N THR A 44 -6.16 6.47 -3.88
CA THR A 44 -6.01 5.36 -4.83
C THR A 44 -5.13 5.76 -5.99
N VAL A 45 -5.37 6.93 -6.58
CA VAL A 45 -4.52 7.48 -7.65
C VAL A 45 -3.07 7.59 -7.18
N ARG A 46 -2.85 8.16 -5.98
CA ARG A 46 -1.52 8.24 -5.37
C ARG A 46 -0.89 6.87 -5.11
N ALA A 47 -1.69 5.89 -4.68
CA ALA A 47 -1.23 4.53 -4.47
C ALA A 47 -0.77 3.89 -5.79
N LEU A 48 -1.56 4.01 -6.86
CA LEU A 48 -1.27 3.43 -8.18
C LEU A 48 -0.02 4.04 -8.83
N MET A 49 0.17 5.36 -8.70
CA MET A 49 1.41 6.01 -9.15
C MET A 49 2.66 5.39 -8.53
N VAL A 50 2.65 5.14 -7.21
CA VAL A 50 3.80 4.54 -6.54
C VAL A 50 3.87 3.03 -6.77
N HIS A 51 2.74 2.36 -6.86
CA HIS A 51 2.66 0.91 -7.03
C HIS A 51 3.20 0.45 -8.39
N SER A 52 2.94 1.24 -9.44
CA SER A 52 3.43 1.02 -10.80
C SER A 52 4.87 1.47 -11.03
N ALA A 53 5.49 2.14 -10.04
CA ALA A 53 6.84 2.68 -10.21
C ALA A 53 7.91 1.59 -10.22
N GLN A 54 8.93 1.74 -11.07
CA GLN A 54 10.06 0.84 -11.14
C GLN A 54 11.39 1.59 -11.14
N TRP A 55 12.38 1.04 -10.45
CA TRP A 55 13.75 1.52 -10.58
C TRP A 55 14.33 1.04 -11.90
N THR A 56 14.60 1.98 -12.80
CA THR A 56 15.35 1.69 -14.03
C THR A 56 16.76 1.23 -13.69
N GLU A 57 17.40 0.47 -14.59
CA GLU A 57 18.79 0.02 -14.42
C GLU A 57 19.74 1.18 -14.12
N ARG A 58 19.52 2.34 -14.76
CA ARG A 58 20.30 3.56 -14.51
C ARG A 58 20.17 4.05 -13.07
N LEU A 59 18.96 4.06 -12.50
CA LEU A 59 18.75 4.43 -11.10
C LEU A 59 19.39 3.43 -10.14
N VAL A 60 19.31 2.14 -10.48
CA VAL A 60 19.96 1.07 -9.71
C VAL A 60 21.48 1.23 -9.72
N GLN A 61 22.08 1.52 -10.88
CA GLN A 61 23.52 1.75 -11.04
C GLN A 61 23.99 3.04 -10.37
N GLN A 62 23.20 4.13 -10.43
CA GLN A 62 23.53 5.41 -9.81
C GLN A 62 23.44 5.37 -8.28
N PHE A 63 22.53 4.57 -7.74
CA PHE A 63 22.38 4.32 -6.31
C PHE A 63 22.53 2.82 -6.03
N PRO A 64 23.75 2.27 -6.17
CA PRO A 64 24.00 0.84 -6.03
C PRO A 64 23.99 0.43 -4.55
N GLY A 65 23.77 -0.86 -4.32
CA GLY A 65 23.92 -1.47 -3.00
C GLY A 65 22.73 -2.33 -2.56
N GLY A 66 22.95 -3.12 -1.51
CA GLY A 66 21.94 -3.98 -0.88
C GLY A 66 20.93 -3.21 -0.02
N ARG A 67 20.21 -3.92 0.85
CA ARG A 67 19.11 -3.38 1.69
C ARG A 67 19.47 -2.14 2.51
N ASP A 68 20.73 -1.96 2.87
CA ASP A 68 21.16 -0.77 3.64
C ASP A 68 21.19 0.50 2.79
N ASN A 69 21.48 0.38 1.49
CA ASN A 69 21.55 1.50 0.56
C ASN A 69 20.21 1.80 -0.15
N ILE A 70 19.19 0.97 0.03
CA ILE A 70 17.88 1.19 -0.58
C ILE A 70 17.20 2.48 -0.12
N GLU A 71 17.48 2.87 1.13
CA GLU A 71 16.97 4.13 1.69
C GLU A 71 17.58 5.33 0.97
N ARG A 72 18.85 5.25 0.58
CA ARG A 72 19.50 6.30 -0.22
C ARG A 72 18.79 6.43 -1.58
N ARG A 73 18.48 5.31 -2.23
CA ARG A 73 17.74 5.33 -3.51
C ARG A 73 16.35 5.96 -3.35
N LEU A 74 15.57 5.49 -2.37
CA LEU A 74 14.24 6.04 -2.08
C LEU A 74 14.26 7.56 -1.81
N ARG A 75 15.26 8.05 -1.08
CA ARG A 75 15.39 9.49 -0.79
C ARG A 75 15.64 10.35 -2.03
N HIS A 76 16.25 9.81 -3.08
CA HIS A 76 16.60 10.56 -4.28
C HIS A 76 15.58 10.42 -5.40
N CYS A 77 15.03 9.21 -5.59
CA CYS A 77 14.18 8.89 -6.75
C CYS A 77 12.89 8.15 -6.36
N GLY A 78 12.55 8.09 -5.07
CA GLY A 78 11.36 7.36 -4.61
C GLY A 78 11.40 5.90 -5.09
N TRP A 79 10.24 5.39 -5.51
CA TRP A 79 10.09 4.04 -6.07
C TRP A 79 10.47 3.94 -7.56
N GLY A 80 11.03 5.01 -8.13
CA GLY A 80 11.47 5.07 -9.52
C GLY A 80 10.43 5.71 -10.44
N GLU A 81 10.41 5.25 -11.69
CA GLU A 81 9.57 5.80 -12.75
C GLU A 81 8.23 5.06 -12.80
N PRO A 82 7.08 5.77 -12.65
CA PRO A 82 5.76 5.16 -12.73
C PRO A 82 5.41 4.76 -14.16
N ASP A 83 4.82 3.57 -14.33
CA ASP A 83 4.37 3.05 -15.63
C ASP A 83 2.84 3.12 -15.74
N LEU A 84 2.33 3.84 -16.74
CA LEU A 84 0.90 4.10 -16.87
C LEU A 84 0.14 2.83 -17.24
N ALA A 85 0.71 2.00 -18.12
CA ALA A 85 0.07 0.76 -18.56
C ALA A 85 -0.15 -0.18 -17.38
N THR A 86 0.86 -0.35 -16.50
CA THR A 86 0.76 -1.11 -15.25
C THR A 86 -0.17 -0.45 -14.24
N ALA A 87 -0.26 0.88 -14.20
CA ALA A 87 -1.14 1.58 -13.26
C ALA A 87 -2.63 1.43 -13.61
N ILE A 88 -2.97 1.34 -14.90
CA ILE A 88 -4.36 1.26 -15.35
C ILE A 88 -4.81 -0.14 -15.76
N ASN A 89 -3.90 -1.06 -16.06
CA ASN A 89 -4.23 -2.43 -16.47
C ASN A 89 -3.61 -3.46 -15.52
N SER A 90 -4.23 -4.64 -15.47
CA SER A 90 -3.59 -5.86 -14.97
C SER A 90 -3.18 -6.71 -16.18
N GLY A 91 -1.90 -7.06 -16.28
CA GLY A 91 -1.40 -8.02 -17.27
C GLY A 91 -1.65 -9.48 -16.87
N ALA A 92 -1.46 -10.44 -17.79
CA ALA A 92 -1.64 -11.87 -17.50
C ALA A 92 -0.67 -12.41 -16.43
N ASP A 93 0.52 -11.80 -16.33
CA ASP A 93 1.58 -12.08 -15.36
C ASP A 93 1.47 -11.22 -14.09
N SER A 94 0.49 -10.32 -14.03
CA SER A 94 0.31 -9.37 -12.93
C SER A 94 -1.15 -9.14 -12.57
N LEU A 95 -1.58 -9.64 -11.42
CA LEU A 95 -2.90 -9.31 -10.87
C LEU A 95 -2.79 -8.11 -9.94
N THR A 96 -3.60 -7.06 -10.13
CA THR A 96 -3.72 -5.94 -9.18
C THR A 96 -5.11 -5.90 -8.55
N LEU A 97 -5.17 -5.98 -7.22
CA LEU A 97 -6.37 -5.83 -6.40
C LEU A 97 -6.38 -4.45 -5.76
N ILE A 98 -7.51 -3.76 -5.84
CA ILE A 98 -7.69 -2.41 -5.30
C ILE A 98 -8.88 -2.40 -4.35
N ALA A 99 -8.68 -1.93 -3.12
CA ALA A 99 -9.73 -1.71 -2.14
C ALA A 99 -9.73 -0.26 -1.66
N GLN A 100 -10.90 0.39 -1.74
CA GLN A 100 -11.16 1.72 -1.17
C GLN A 100 -12.13 1.54 -0.01
N SER A 101 -11.76 1.99 1.19
CA SER A 101 -12.59 1.79 2.36
C SER A 101 -12.38 2.88 3.39
N GLU A 102 -13.27 2.92 4.38
CA GLU A 102 -13.28 3.89 5.46
C GLU A 102 -13.46 3.17 6.79
N LEU A 103 -12.54 3.41 7.74
CA LEU A 103 -12.54 2.80 9.07
C LEU A 103 -12.54 3.88 10.15
N GLN A 104 -13.05 3.59 11.35
CA GLN A 104 -12.89 4.43 12.53
C GLN A 104 -11.67 3.96 13.34
N PRO A 105 -10.57 4.71 13.35
CA PRO A 105 -9.32 4.23 13.96
C PRO A 105 -9.42 4.02 15.48
N TYR A 106 -10.14 4.91 16.15
CA TYR A 106 -10.14 4.97 17.61
C TYR A 106 -11.55 5.09 18.19
N GLU A 107 -11.64 4.87 19.49
CA GLU A 107 -12.82 5.18 20.28
C GLU A 107 -12.43 5.48 21.71
N ARG A 108 -13.31 6.19 22.41
CA ARG A 108 -13.14 6.40 23.84
C ARG A 108 -13.66 5.19 24.60
N ASN A 109 -12.77 4.55 25.34
CA ASN A 109 -13.15 3.47 26.23
C ASN A 109 -13.73 4.04 27.53
N ALA A 110 -15.04 3.90 27.73
CA ALA A 110 -15.73 4.42 28.90
C ALA A 110 -15.23 3.83 30.23
N ILE A 111 -14.80 2.56 30.22
CA ILE A 111 -14.34 1.83 31.41
C ILE A 111 -12.93 2.28 31.80
N ARG A 112 -12.01 2.31 30.82
CA ARG A 112 -10.59 2.65 31.05
C ARG A 112 -10.30 4.16 31.02
N ARG A 113 -11.29 4.98 30.66
CA ARG A 113 -11.20 6.44 30.54
C ARG A 113 -10.02 6.91 29.67
N ASN A 114 -9.75 6.15 28.60
CA ASN A 114 -8.71 6.47 27.63
C ASN A 114 -9.17 6.17 26.21
N VAL A 115 -8.46 6.69 25.21
CA VAL A 115 -8.71 6.36 23.81
C VAL A 115 -7.97 5.09 23.38
N THR A 116 -8.70 4.14 22.82
CA THR A 116 -8.19 2.85 22.33
C THR A 116 -8.42 2.68 20.83
N ALA A 117 -7.66 1.79 20.18
CA ALA A 117 -7.96 1.38 18.81
C ALA A 117 -9.35 0.72 18.73
N ARG A 118 -10.06 0.97 17.63
CA ARG A 118 -11.43 0.46 17.40
C ARG A 118 -11.44 -0.51 16.21
N ASP A 119 -11.42 0.03 14.99
CA ASP A 119 -11.58 -0.79 13.79
C ASP A 119 -10.23 -1.30 13.28
N MET A 120 -10.25 -2.54 12.78
CA MET A 120 -9.23 -3.12 11.91
C MET A 120 -9.95 -3.77 10.73
N HIS A 121 -9.49 -3.51 9.52
CA HIS A 121 -10.03 -4.18 8.33
C HIS A 121 -9.15 -5.36 7.95
N LEU A 122 -9.75 -6.53 7.78
CA LEU A 122 -9.09 -7.75 7.31
C LEU A 122 -9.53 -8.03 5.88
N HIS A 123 -8.63 -7.85 4.92
CA HIS A 123 -8.89 -8.13 3.51
C HIS A 123 -8.43 -9.54 3.18
N ARG A 124 -9.35 -10.38 2.71
CA ARG A 124 -9.02 -11.69 2.15
C ARG A 124 -8.64 -11.52 0.68
N MET A 125 -7.50 -12.07 0.32
CA MET A 125 -6.95 -12.06 -1.02
C MET A 125 -7.43 -13.33 -1.73
N PRO A 126 -8.06 -13.21 -2.90
CA PRO A 126 -8.54 -14.33 -3.71
C PRO A 126 -7.39 -14.97 -4.49
N TRP A 127 -6.34 -15.43 -3.80
CA TRP A 127 -5.19 -16.04 -4.47
C TRP A 127 -5.59 -17.35 -5.18
N PRO A 128 -5.16 -17.58 -6.43
CA PRO A 128 -5.43 -18.83 -7.13
C PRO A 128 -4.46 -19.89 -6.59
N ARG A 129 -4.80 -20.47 -5.43
CA ARG A 129 -3.90 -21.34 -4.64
C ARG A 129 -3.35 -22.49 -5.48
N ASP A 130 -4.20 -23.17 -6.24
CA ASP A 130 -3.79 -24.33 -7.04
C ASP A 130 -2.75 -23.95 -8.09
N ILE A 131 -2.91 -22.77 -8.71
CA ILE A 131 -1.95 -22.24 -9.68
C ILE A 131 -0.65 -21.86 -9.00
N LEU A 132 -0.71 -21.08 -7.91
CA LEU A 132 0.47 -20.68 -7.16
C LEU A 132 1.26 -21.89 -6.61
N GLN A 133 0.56 -22.96 -6.22
CA GLN A 133 1.19 -24.22 -5.82
C GLN A 133 1.81 -24.96 -7.01
N GLY A 134 1.16 -24.94 -8.17
CA GLY A 134 1.64 -25.51 -9.43
C GLY A 134 2.89 -24.84 -9.99
N LEU A 135 3.16 -23.58 -9.64
CA LEU A 135 4.38 -22.84 -10.03
C LEU A 135 5.65 -23.28 -9.27
N LEU A 136 5.54 -24.23 -8.33
CA LEU A 136 6.66 -24.87 -7.63
C LEU A 136 7.70 -23.88 -7.06
N ARG A 137 8.92 -23.85 -7.60
CA ARG A 137 10.04 -23.04 -7.08
C ARG A 137 10.16 -21.67 -7.75
N GLN A 138 9.17 -21.25 -8.52
CA GLN A 138 9.20 -19.95 -9.14
C GLN A 138 9.04 -18.84 -8.09
N ASP A 139 9.95 -17.87 -8.13
CA ASP A 139 9.88 -16.69 -7.30
C ASP A 139 8.83 -15.71 -7.85
N VAL A 140 8.04 -15.16 -6.94
CA VAL A 140 7.03 -14.15 -7.21
C VAL A 140 7.25 -12.96 -6.30
N GLU A 141 6.82 -11.79 -6.75
CA GLU A 141 6.90 -10.55 -5.97
C GLU A 141 5.49 -10.09 -5.57
N LEU A 142 5.22 -10.07 -4.27
CA LEU A 142 4.05 -9.41 -3.70
C LEU A 142 4.36 -7.92 -3.48
N ARG A 143 3.59 -7.04 -4.10
CA ARG A 143 3.65 -5.58 -3.83
C ARG A 143 2.44 -5.16 -3.04
N VAL A 144 2.64 -4.29 -2.05
CA VAL A 144 1.54 -3.72 -1.27
C VAL A 144 1.74 -2.23 -1.11
N SER A 145 0.75 -1.44 -1.53
CA SER A 145 0.64 0.00 -1.29
C SER A 145 -0.56 0.30 -0.41
N LEU A 146 -0.35 0.96 0.73
CA LEU A 146 -1.39 1.56 1.56
C LEU A 146 -1.26 3.08 1.49
N SER A 147 -2.34 3.76 1.08
CA SER A 147 -2.37 5.21 0.91
C SER A 147 -3.54 5.80 1.68
N TYR A 148 -3.28 6.82 2.49
CA TYR A 148 -4.32 7.59 3.20
C TYR A 148 -3.85 9.04 3.42
N PHE A 149 -4.78 9.98 3.55
CA PHE A 149 -4.42 11.34 3.96
C PHE A 149 -4.50 11.48 5.48
N ILE A 150 -3.53 12.19 6.04
CA ILE A 150 -3.50 12.53 7.46
C ILE A 150 -4.03 13.93 7.66
N GLU A 151 -4.61 14.17 8.83
CA GLU A 151 -4.84 15.52 9.31
C GLU A 151 -3.58 15.95 10.08
N PRO A 152 -2.94 17.07 9.72
CA PRO A 152 -1.75 17.54 10.43
C PRO A 152 -2.13 17.96 11.85
N ASN A 153 -1.24 17.69 12.81
CA ASN A 153 -1.44 18.12 14.18
C ASN A 153 -1.53 19.66 14.26
N PRO A 154 -2.59 20.23 14.87
CA PRO A 154 -2.79 21.68 14.97
C PRO A 154 -1.91 22.39 16.02
N GLY A 155 -1.11 21.67 16.82
CA GLY A 155 -0.27 22.29 17.87
C GLY A 155 1.02 22.95 17.34
N GLU A 156 1.53 23.94 18.09
CA GLU A 156 2.83 24.57 17.81
C GLU A 156 3.99 23.55 17.89
N ARG A 157 5.01 23.75 17.06
CA ARG A 157 6.28 23.00 17.13
C ARG A 157 7.04 23.43 18.40
N GLY A 158 6.80 22.76 19.52
CA GLY A 158 7.56 23.04 20.74
C GLY A 158 7.23 22.13 21.94
N ARG A 159 8.30 21.58 22.51
CA ARG A 159 8.44 20.85 23.79
C ARG A 159 7.98 19.38 23.88
N SER A 160 9.01 18.55 23.80
CA SER A 160 9.32 17.32 24.57
C SER A 160 8.37 16.13 24.55
N ASP A 161 7.20 16.19 23.92
CA ASP A 161 6.49 14.96 23.59
C ASP A 161 6.40 14.74 22.08
N ARG A 162 6.45 13.47 21.72
CA ARG A 162 6.22 12.87 20.41
C ARG A 162 4.79 13.14 19.94
N PHE A 163 4.38 14.39 19.86
CA PHE A 163 3.08 14.78 19.33
C PHE A 163 3.11 14.53 17.82
N ARG A 164 2.86 13.28 17.47
CA ARG A 164 2.94 12.72 16.12
C ARG A 164 2.19 13.65 15.16
N TYR A 165 2.89 14.07 14.12
CA TYR A 165 2.32 14.91 13.06
C TYR A 165 1.10 14.23 12.41
N ALA A 166 1.13 12.90 12.30
CA ALA A 166 0.05 12.10 11.76
C ALA A 166 -1.13 11.94 12.72
N SER A 167 -2.34 12.01 12.18
CA SER A 167 -3.61 11.85 12.88
C SER A 167 -3.84 10.45 13.45
N HIS A 168 -3.81 9.41 12.61
CA HIS A 168 -4.30 8.07 12.97
C HIS A 168 -3.43 6.89 12.47
N GLY A 169 -2.25 7.19 11.93
CA GLY A 169 -1.16 6.21 11.75
C GLY A 169 -1.54 4.83 11.19
N LEU A 170 -2.23 4.71 10.04
CA LEU A 170 -2.54 3.39 9.49
C LEU A 170 -1.29 2.62 9.10
N ARG A 171 -1.32 1.31 9.35
CA ARG A 171 -0.31 0.32 8.97
C ARG A 171 -0.99 -0.85 8.28
N PHE A 172 -0.18 -1.67 7.62
CA PHE A 172 -0.64 -2.95 7.14
C PHE A 172 0.25 -4.08 7.60
N ALA A 173 -0.32 -5.27 7.67
CA ALA A 173 0.42 -6.50 7.89
C ALA A 173 -0.15 -7.58 6.96
N VAL A 174 0.72 -8.48 6.52
CA VAL A 174 0.33 -9.64 5.70
C VAL A 174 0.42 -10.87 6.57
N GLN A 175 -0.50 -11.81 6.33
CA GLN A 175 -0.49 -13.11 6.97
C GLN A 175 0.83 -13.85 6.67
N ARG A 176 1.38 -14.53 7.67
CA ARG A 176 2.55 -15.41 7.57
C ARG A 176 2.09 -16.78 7.03
N PRO A 177 2.94 -17.53 6.32
CA PRO A 177 2.55 -18.81 5.74
C PRO A 177 2.12 -19.85 6.78
N THR A 178 2.64 -19.77 8.00
CA THR A 178 2.43 -20.74 9.09
C THR A 178 1.38 -20.31 10.10
N GLU A 179 0.78 -19.12 9.97
CA GLU A 179 -0.21 -18.62 10.95
C GLU A 179 -1.64 -18.80 10.43
N THR A 180 -2.55 -19.19 11.31
CA THR A 180 -3.99 -19.21 11.01
C THR A 180 -4.56 -17.78 11.02
N ALA A 181 -5.74 -17.58 10.44
CA ALA A 181 -6.41 -16.27 10.46
C ALA A 181 -6.63 -15.74 11.90
N VAL A 182 -6.94 -16.63 12.85
CA VAL A 182 -7.12 -16.28 14.27
C VAL A 182 -5.79 -15.88 14.92
N GLN A 183 -4.70 -16.62 14.65
CA GLN A 183 -3.37 -16.26 15.14
C GLN A 183 -2.91 -14.93 14.56
N PHE A 184 -3.17 -14.70 13.27
CA PHE A 184 -2.90 -13.44 12.59
C PHE A 184 -3.63 -12.28 13.26
N GLN A 185 -4.95 -12.40 13.44
CA GLN A 185 -5.76 -11.38 14.10
C GLN A 185 -5.26 -11.09 15.53
N SER A 186 -4.95 -12.13 16.30
CA SER A 186 -4.40 -11.98 17.66
C SER A 186 -3.07 -11.20 17.66
N ARG A 187 -2.18 -11.51 16.72
CA ARG A 187 -0.90 -10.80 16.51
C ARG A 187 -1.13 -9.32 16.19
N ILE A 188 -2.09 -8.99 15.32
CA ILE A 188 -2.37 -7.58 14.99
C ILE A 188 -3.02 -6.84 16.17
N ASN A 189 -3.92 -7.50 16.90
CA ASN A 189 -4.52 -6.93 18.09
C ASN A 189 -3.46 -6.59 19.16
N ALA A 190 -2.44 -7.44 19.33
CA ALA A 190 -1.31 -7.15 20.21
C ALA A 190 -0.53 -5.90 19.72
N LEU A 191 -0.17 -5.87 18.43
CA LEU A 191 0.56 -4.75 17.81
C LEU A 191 -0.19 -3.41 17.90
N SER A 192 -1.51 -3.40 17.78
CA SER A 192 -2.33 -2.18 17.86
C SER A 192 -2.37 -1.53 19.26
N ARG A 193 -2.03 -2.31 20.30
CA ARG A 193 -2.03 -1.86 21.70
C ARG A 193 -0.73 -1.21 22.10
N GLU A 194 0.36 -1.57 21.44
CA GLU A 194 1.70 -1.06 21.71
C GLU A 194 1.93 0.31 21.05
N ASP A 195 2.90 1.08 21.55
CA ASP A 195 3.31 2.33 20.92
C ASP A 195 4.12 2.07 19.63
N ASP A 196 4.22 3.09 18.75
CA ASP A 196 4.86 2.97 17.41
C ASP A 196 6.26 2.33 17.45
N GLU A 197 7.02 2.54 18.53
CA GLU A 197 8.37 1.98 18.70
C GLU A 197 8.41 0.45 18.80
N ALA A 198 7.34 -0.16 19.32
CA ALA A 198 7.29 -1.61 19.45
C ALA A 198 7.11 -2.30 18.10
N PHE A 199 6.40 -1.63 17.16
CA PHE A 199 6.23 -2.10 15.80
C PHE A 199 7.55 -2.14 15.02
N GLU A 200 8.47 -1.20 15.30
CA GLU A 200 9.80 -1.15 14.67
C GLU A 200 10.74 -2.25 15.18
N ASN A 201 10.53 -2.79 16.37
CA ASN A 201 11.38 -3.79 17.02
C ASN A 201 10.74 -5.18 17.12
N PHE A 202 9.63 -5.40 16.41
CA PHE A 202 8.87 -6.63 16.54
C PHE A 202 9.66 -7.86 16.05
N GLU A 203 9.89 -8.80 16.97
CA GLU A 203 10.54 -10.09 16.68
C GLU A 203 9.70 -10.90 15.67
N GLY A 204 10.36 -11.44 14.63
CA GLY A 204 9.70 -12.18 13.55
C GLY A 204 9.19 -11.34 12.38
N ALA A 205 9.72 -10.12 12.20
CA ALA A 205 9.57 -9.38 10.96
C ALA A 205 9.94 -10.26 9.75
N ASP A 206 9.10 -10.31 8.73
CA ASP A 206 9.40 -11.12 7.55
C ASP A 206 10.55 -10.47 6.77
N HIS A 207 11.73 -11.07 6.85
CA HIS A 207 12.93 -10.57 6.20
C HIS A 207 12.84 -10.65 4.68
N ARG A 208 11.77 -11.15 4.06
CA ARG A 208 11.59 -11.11 2.61
C ARG A 208 11.12 -9.75 2.09
N TRP A 209 10.60 -8.89 2.96
CA TRP A 209 10.30 -7.51 2.60
C TRP A 209 11.56 -6.74 2.25
N LEU A 210 11.47 -5.93 1.20
CA LEU A 210 12.57 -5.14 0.66
C LEU A 210 12.98 -4.02 1.62
N LEU A 211 12.02 -3.30 2.21
CA LEU A 211 12.26 -2.29 3.25
C LEU A 211 12.12 -2.83 4.67
N GLY A 212 11.15 -3.73 4.88
CA GLY A 212 10.84 -4.26 6.19
C GLY A 212 10.09 -3.26 7.09
N PRO A 213 9.71 -3.69 8.31
CA PRO A 213 8.76 -2.96 9.15
C PRO A 213 9.27 -1.59 9.62
N ARG A 214 10.58 -1.42 9.84
CA ARG A 214 11.14 -0.13 10.29
C ARG A 214 11.08 0.97 9.24
N LYS A 215 11.32 0.62 7.96
CA LYS A 215 11.52 1.61 6.90
C LYS A 215 10.27 1.85 6.06
N ARG A 216 9.38 0.85 5.93
CA ARG A 216 8.20 0.94 5.05
C ARG A 216 7.10 1.88 5.53
N PHE A 217 7.07 2.21 6.83
CA PHE A 217 5.96 2.93 7.46
C PHE A 217 6.22 4.41 7.72
N ARG A 218 6.89 5.09 6.79
CA ARG A 218 7.18 6.53 6.89
C ARG A 218 6.14 7.36 6.13
N GLY A 219 5.47 8.26 6.84
CA GLY A 219 4.47 9.16 6.25
C GLY A 219 3.07 8.53 6.21
N SER A 220 2.32 8.78 5.13
CA SER A 220 0.94 8.31 4.95
C SER A 220 0.71 7.55 3.63
N LEU A 221 1.81 7.19 2.97
CA LEU A 221 1.85 6.32 1.81
C LEU A 221 2.93 5.28 2.06
N HIS A 222 2.50 4.04 2.27
CA HIS A 222 3.38 2.93 2.61
C HIS A 222 3.40 1.98 1.42
N HIS A 223 4.57 1.77 0.84
CA HIS A 223 4.77 0.78 -0.23
C HIS A 223 5.94 -0.13 0.16
N ASP A 224 5.86 -1.40 -0.20
CA ASP A 224 6.98 -2.32 -0.11
C ASP A 224 6.76 -3.53 -1.03
N ARG A 225 7.83 -4.28 -1.24
CA ARG A 225 7.85 -5.47 -2.08
C ARG A 225 8.38 -6.65 -1.30
N MET A 226 7.78 -7.82 -1.46
CA MET A 226 8.21 -9.06 -0.84
C MET A 226 8.44 -10.10 -1.93
N THR A 227 9.64 -10.65 -1.97
CA THR A 227 9.98 -11.76 -2.87
C THR A 227 9.87 -13.08 -2.10
N CYS A 228 9.10 -14.02 -2.61
CA CYS A 228 8.98 -15.37 -2.06
C CYS A 228 8.61 -16.37 -3.16
N SER A 229 8.74 -17.66 -2.86
CA SER A 229 8.25 -18.69 -3.79
C SER A 229 6.72 -18.67 -3.87
N ALA A 230 6.15 -19.05 -5.02
CA ALA A 230 4.70 -19.05 -5.23
C ALA A 230 3.92 -19.92 -4.19
N PRO A 231 4.38 -21.13 -3.80
CA PRO A 231 3.72 -21.91 -2.74
C PRO A 231 3.77 -21.26 -1.36
N GLU A 232 4.78 -20.44 -1.07
CA GLU A 232 4.85 -19.68 0.18
C GLU A 232 3.93 -18.46 0.18
N LEU A 233 3.55 -17.94 -0.99
CA LEU A 233 2.59 -16.85 -1.13
C LEU A 233 1.15 -17.35 -0.98
N ALA A 234 0.84 -18.54 -1.52
CA ALA A 234 -0.49 -19.14 -1.51
C ALA A 234 -1.23 -19.12 -0.14
N PRO A 235 -0.60 -19.48 1.01
CA PRO A 235 -1.26 -19.44 2.31
C PRO A 235 -1.43 -18.02 2.91
N ARG A 236 -0.88 -16.98 2.29
CA ARG A 236 -0.91 -15.59 2.80
C ARG A 236 -2.16 -14.86 2.37
N GLU A 237 -3.30 -15.34 2.82
CA GLU A 237 -4.58 -14.88 2.30
C GLU A 237 -5.04 -13.55 2.89
N HIS A 238 -4.55 -13.14 4.04
CA HIS A 238 -5.09 -11.97 4.71
C HIS A 238 -4.10 -10.81 4.76
N ILE A 239 -4.61 -9.61 4.50
CA ILE A 239 -3.92 -8.34 4.74
C ILE A 239 -4.77 -7.52 5.71
N ALA A 240 -4.18 -7.19 6.86
CA ALA A 240 -4.83 -6.38 7.88
C ALA A 240 -4.43 -4.92 7.72
N ILE A 241 -5.40 -4.00 7.79
CA ILE A 241 -5.19 -2.55 7.92
C ILE A 241 -5.64 -2.13 9.32
N PHE A 242 -4.75 -1.50 10.08
CA PHE A 242 -5.00 -1.14 11.47
C PHE A 242 -4.28 0.16 11.84
N PRO A 243 -4.79 0.91 12.82
CA PRO A 243 -4.20 2.17 13.25
C PRO A 243 -3.13 1.96 14.33
N VAL A 244 -2.07 2.76 14.28
CA VAL A 244 -0.99 2.77 15.28
C VAL A 244 -0.75 4.20 15.73
N GLY A 245 -1.42 4.55 16.83
CA GLY A 245 -1.50 5.88 17.45
C GLY A 245 -1.54 7.10 16.51
N GLY A 246 -1.06 8.24 16.99
CA GLY A 246 -1.29 9.53 16.34
C GLY A 246 -2.09 10.47 17.22
N TRP A 247 -2.19 11.73 16.80
CA TRP A 247 -2.78 12.76 17.67
C TRP A 247 -4.30 12.62 17.84
N TRP A 248 -5.00 11.90 16.96
CA TRP A 248 -6.41 11.54 17.20
C TRP A 248 -6.57 10.63 18.44
N LYS A 249 -5.54 9.83 18.78
CA LYS A 249 -5.50 8.99 19.99
C LYS A 249 -4.99 9.78 21.20
N SER A 250 -3.88 10.51 21.06
CA SER A 250 -3.21 11.13 22.22
C SER A 250 -3.80 12.47 22.67
N ARG A 251 -4.50 13.21 21.81
CA ARG A 251 -5.15 14.48 22.16
C ARG A 251 -6.65 14.32 22.33
N GLU A 252 -7.05 13.65 23.40
CA GLU A 252 -8.45 13.36 23.71
C GLU A 252 -9.31 14.63 23.78
N ALA A 253 -8.75 15.74 24.26
CA ALA A 253 -9.44 17.03 24.37
C ALA A 253 -9.91 17.62 23.02
N LEU A 254 -9.36 17.15 21.89
CA LEU A 254 -9.79 17.57 20.55
C LEU A 254 -10.90 16.68 19.97
N GLU A 255 -11.30 15.62 20.69
CA GLU A 255 -12.42 14.74 20.36
C GLU A 255 -12.41 14.19 18.92
N ARG A 256 -11.20 14.00 18.36
CA ARG A 256 -11.03 13.44 17.01
C ARG A 256 -11.01 11.93 16.96
N PHE A 257 -11.04 11.25 18.11
CA PHE A 257 -11.03 9.79 18.17
C PHE A 257 -12.26 9.14 17.52
N GLU A 258 -13.38 9.84 17.39
CA GLU A 258 -14.59 9.31 16.71
C GLU A 258 -14.58 9.50 15.19
N ARG A 259 -13.54 10.14 14.64
CA ARG A 259 -13.46 10.40 13.19
C ARG A 259 -13.18 9.13 12.42
N ARG A 260 -13.81 9.02 11.27
CA ARG A 260 -13.51 8.01 10.26
C ARG A 260 -12.42 8.49 9.31
N ALA A 261 -11.63 7.56 8.80
CA ALA A 261 -10.52 7.82 7.88
C ALA A 261 -10.63 6.90 6.65
N ARG A 262 -10.49 7.51 5.48
CA ARG A 262 -10.42 6.81 4.20
C ARG A 262 -9.01 6.29 3.95
N TYR A 263 -8.93 5.14 3.28
CA TYR A 263 -7.69 4.62 2.75
C TYR A 263 -7.92 3.88 1.43
N ALA A 264 -6.84 3.75 0.69
CA ALA A 264 -6.73 2.88 -0.48
C ALA A 264 -5.64 1.84 -0.25
N LEU A 265 -5.97 0.58 -0.52
CA LEU A 265 -5.07 -0.56 -0.51
C LEU A 265 -4.93 -1.06 -1.95
N VAL A 266 -3.70 -1.12 -2.46
CA VAL A 266 -3.37 -1.71 -3.77
C VAL A 266 -2.39 -2.84 -3.54
N VAL A 267 -2.74 -4.03 -4.01
CA VAL A 267 -1.95 -5.25 -3.83
C VAL A 267 -1.75 -5.89 -5.19
N SER A 268 -0.53 -6.29 -5.52
CA SER A 268 -0.29 -7.08 -6.72
C SER A 268 0.65 -8.24 -6.50
N ILE A 269 0.48 -9.27 -7.32
CA ILE A 269 1.46 -10.33 -7.51
C ILE A 269 2.09 -10.10 -8.87
N HIS A 270 3.41 -10.06 -8.92
CA HIS A 270 4.18 -10.02 -10.15
C HIS A 270 5.01 -11.29 -10.30
N ALA A 271 4.80 -12.01 -11.40
CA ALA A 271 5.49 -13.26 -11.71
C ALA A 271 6.10 -13.17 -13.12
N PRO A 272 7.28 -12.54 -13.28
CA PRO A 272 7.83 -12.26 -14.62
C PRO A 272 8.17 -13.52 -15.42
N ASP A 273 8.54 -14.61 -14.74
CA ASP A 273 8.91 -15.89 -15.38
C ASP A 273 7.72 -16.83 -15.58
N LEU A 274 6.48 -16.31 -15.52
CA LEU A 274 5.26 -17.12 -15.56
C LEU A 274 5.16 -17.85 -16.91
N PRO A 275 4.86 -19.17 -16.92
CA PRO A 275 4.62 -19.88 -18.17
C PRO A 275 3.48 -19.22 -18.96
N SER A 276 3.67 -19.05 -20.27
CA SER A 276 2.75 -18.31 -21.16
C SER A 276 1.32 -18.85 -21.24
N HIS A 277 1.06 -20.06 -20.74
CA HIS A 277 -0.26 -20.68 -20.69
C HIS A 277 -1.01 -20.40 -19.38
N ILE A 278 -0.37 -19.77 -18.39
CA ILE A 278 -0.97 -19.42 -17.11
C ILE A 278 -1.29 -17.94 -17.12
N ASP A 279 -2.55 -17.62 -16.81
CA ASP A 279 -3.02 -16.24 -16.65
C ASP A 279 -3.54 -16.06 -15.22
N LEU A 280 -2.77 -15.32 -14.42
CA LEU A 280 -3.12 -15.06 -13.02
C LEU A 280 -4.37 -14.19 -12.90
N TYR A 281 -4.56 -13.25 -13.83
CA TYR A 281 -5.72 -12.35 -13.81
C TYR A 281 -7.01 -13.13 -14.06
N THR A 282 -7.07 -13.88 -15.16
CA THR A 282 -8.26 -14.67 -15.53
C THR A 282 -8.61 -15.68 -14.44
N SER A 283 -7.60 -16.29 -13.82
CA SER A 283 -7.81 -17.30 -12.78
C SER A 283 -8.43 -16.72 -11.51
N VAL A 284 -8.01 -15.51 -11.11
CA VAL A 284 -8.61 -14.83 -9.96
C VAL A 284 -9.97 -14.24 -10.30
N GLU A 285 -10.16 -13.73 -11.51
CA GLU A 285 -11.47 -13.28 -11.97
C GLU A 285 -12.51 -14.41 -11.90
N GLN A 286 -12.16 -15.62 -12.36
CA GLN A 286 -13.00 -16.81 -12.24
C GLN A 286 -13.27 -17.20 -10.78
N ALA A 287 -12.26 -17.15 -9.92
CA ALA A 287 -12.42 -17.44 -8.49
C ALA A 287 -13.41 -16.46 -7.83
N LEU A 288 -13.30 -15.15 -8.14
CA LEU A 288 -14.21 -14.14 -7.63
C LEU A 288 -15.64 -14.32 -8.15
N GLN A 289 -15.81 -14.64 -9.43
CA GLN A 289 -17.13 -14.90 -10.02
C GLN A 289 -17.81 -16.13 -9.38
N SER A 290 -17.06 -17.19 -9.12
CA SER A 290 -17.59 -18.39 -8.46
C SER A 290 -17.99 -18.15 -7.00
N GLU A 291 -17.26 -17.33 -6.24
CA GLU A 291 -17.67 -16.93 -4.88
C GLU A 291 -18.98 -16.11 -4.89
N ILE A 292 -19.23 -15.29 -5.91
CA ILE A 292 -20.47 -14.50 -6.04
C ILE A 292 -21.68 -15.35 -6.45
N GLN A 293 -21.47 -16.47 -7.17
CA GLN A 293 -22.56 -17.35 -7.64
C GLN A 293 -23.13 -18.29 -6.57
N ILE A 294 -22.54 -18.37 -5.38
CA ILE A 294 -23.09 -19.15 -4.25
C ILE A 294 -24.18 -18.32 -3.55
N THR A 295 -25.29 -18.08 -4.24
CA THR A 295 -26.56 -17.72 -3.58
C THR A 295 -27.25 -19.03 -3.20
N VAL A 296 -27.01 -19.51 -1.97
CA VAL A 296 -27.74 -20.68 -1.46
C VAL A 296 -29.20 -20.27 -1.26
N PRO A 297 -30.17 -20.90 -1.94
CA PRO A 297 -31.57 -20.66 -1.66
C PRO A 297 -31.87 -21.07 -0.21
N ILE A 298 -32.62 -20.23 0.50
CA ILE A 298 -33.19 -20.61 1.78
C ILE A 298 -34.18 -21.74 1.49
N GLU A 299 -33.86 -22.97 1.89
CA GLU A 299 -34.85 -24.03 2.00
C GLU A 299 -35.79 -23.66 3.15
N GLY A 300 -36.91 -23.04 2.78
CA GLY A 300 -38.05 -22.87 3.67
C GLY A 300 -38.80 -24.18 3.79
N ALA A 301 -38.89 -24.68 5.02
CA ALA A 301 -39.96 -25.56 5.48
C ALA A 301 -41.31 -24.80 5.49
#